data_AF-A0A0C2MPC3-F1
#
_entry.id   AF-A0A0C2MPC3-F1
#
_cell.length_a   1.000
_cell.length_b   1.000
_cell.length_c   1.000
_cell.angle_alpha   90.00
_cell.angle_beta   90.00
_cell.angle_gamma   90.00
#
_symmetry.space_group_name_H-M   'P 1'
#
loop_
_entity.id
_entity.type
_entity.pdbx_description
1 polymer ?
#
loop_
_entity_poly.entity_id
_entity_poly.type
_entity_poly.pdbx_seq_one_letter_code
_entity_poly.pdbx_strand_id
1 'polypeptide(L)'
;MFEYFCLPGAKNKQIEVYIGNSKFTVTLFKKYLRQLVVDSLDFIYLQIGGNGVVVEIDETKIGNNKHYMKNPINGAWTHGCVERTDERRVFLVVPDRTEATLLDIIRTHLSQDV
;
A
#
# COMPACT_ATOMS: atom_id res chain seq x y z
N MET A 1 0.59 14.40 -17.86
CA MET A 1 1.92 13.99 -18.39
C MET A 1 2.88 13.47 -17.31
N PHE A 2 2.83 13.94 -16.04
CA PHE A 2 3.68 13.44 -14.94
C PHE A 2 3.25 12.10 -14.31
N GLU A 3 1.96 11.78 -14.31
CA GLU A 3 1.40 10.57 -13.67
C GLU A 3 1.93 9.27 -14.29
N TYR A 4 2.02 9.22 -15.62
CA TYR A 4 2.49 8.05 -16.37
C TYR A 4 3.90 7.60 -16.01
N PHE A 5 4.74 8.50 -15.47
CA PHE A 5 6.13 8.17 -15.14
C PHE A 5 6.31 7.61 -13.72
N CYS A 6 5.36 7.87 -12.82
CA CYS A 6 5.51 7.47 -11.42
C CYS A 6 5.02 6.04 -11.15
N LEU A 7 4.18 5.48 -12.02
CA LEU A 7 3.58 4.15 -11.86
C LEU A 7 4.43 2.96 -12.35
N PRO A 8 5.20 3.03 -13.46
CA PRO A 8 5.84 1.83 -14.04
C PRO A 8 7.20 1.45 -13.43
N GLY A 9 7.49 1.87 -12.18
CA GLY A 9 8.77 1.50 -11.52
C GLY A 9 10.03 2.11 -12.15
N ALA A 10 9.88 3.17 -12.94
CA ALA A 10 10.98 3.76 -13.67
C ALA A 10 12.01 4.46 -12.75
N LYS A 11 13.30 4.32 -13.09
CA LYS A 11 14.41 4.84 -12.27
C LYS A 11 14.45 6.36 -12.34
N ASN A 12 14.76 7.04 -11.22
CA ASN A 12 14.84 8.51 -11.15
C ASN A 12 15.70 9.13 -12.27
N LYS A 13 16.83 8.52 -12.62
CA LYS A 13 17.68 8.97 -13.73
C LYS A 13 16.96 9.00 -15.08
N GLN A 14 16.08 8.04 -15.34
CA GLN A 14 15.29 8.02 -16.58
C GLN A 14 14.31 9.19 -16.59
N ILE A 15 13.65 9.46 -15.46
CA ILE A 15 12.72 10.58 -15.30
C ILE A 15 13.40 11.92 -15.53
N GLU A 16 14.60 12.08 -14.96
CA GLU A 16 15.43 13.26 -15.13
C GLU A 16 15.72 13.51 -16.62
N VAL A 17 16.06 12.46 -17.37
CA VAL A 17 16.31 12.54 -18.82
C VAL A 17 15.04 12.89 -19.60
N TYR A 18 13.91 12.26 -19.29
CA TYR A 18 12.66 12.49 -20.04
C TYR A 18 12.03 13.85 -19.78
N ILE A 19 12.13 14.37 -18.57
CA ILE A 19 11.49 15.63 -18.17
C ILE A 19 12.48 16.80 -18.20
N GLY A 20 13.80 16.54 -18.25
CA GLY A 20 14.84 17.58 -18.25
C GLY A 20 14.93 18.35 -16.92
N ASN A 21 14.39 17.80 -15.85
CA ASN A 21 14.32 18.45 -14.54
C ASN A 21 15.40 17.93 -13.58
N SER A 22 15.74 18.77 -12.59
CA SER A 22 16.70 18.38 -11.54
C SER A 22 16.17 17.18 -10.73
N LYS A 23 17.09 16.36 -10.25
CA LYS A 23 16.79 15.24 -9.33
C LYS A 23 15.97 15.66 -8.11
N PHE A 24 16.25 16.85 -7.58
CA PHE A 24 15.53 17.39 -6.42
C PHE A 24 14.05 17.61 -6.76
N THR A 25 13.79 18.28 -7.89
CA THR A 25 12.45 18.55 -8.41
C THR A 25 11.68 17.25 -8.62
N VAL A 26 12.27 16.26 -9.31
CA VAL A 26 11.65 14.94 -9.55
C VAL A 26 11.27 14.25 -8.23
N THR A 27 12.15 14.30 -7.23
CA THR A 27 11.90 13.68 -5.92
C THR A 27 10.77 14.38 -5.16
N LEU A 28 10.73 15.72 -5.21
CA LEU A 28 9.69 16.51 -4.58
C LEU A 28 8.31 16.21 -5.19
N PHE A 29 8.22 16.22 -6.53
CA PHE A 29 6.98 15.88 -7.23
C PHE A 29 6.52 14.45 -6.94
N LYS A 30 7.44 13.48 -6.90
CA LYS A 30 7.09 12.10 -6.49
C LYS A 30 6.57 11.98 -5.07
N LYS A 31 7.07 12.80 -4.14
CA LYS A 31 6.53 12.83 -2.77
C LYS A 31 5.12 13.41 -2.77
N TYR A 32 4.93 14.54 -3.45
CA TYR A 32 3.64 15.19 -3.56
C TYR A 32 2.58 14.29 -4.21
N LEU A 33 2.90 13.64 -5.34
CA LEU A 33 1.99 12.70 -6.00
C LEU A 33 1.64 11.51 -5.13
N ARG A 34 2.60 10.94 -4.38
CA ARG A 34 2.31 9.86 -3.44
C ARG A 34 1.38 10.31 -2.33
N GLN A 35 1.56 11.53 -1.82
CA GLN A 35 0.66 12.10 -0.81
C GLN A 35 -0.75 12.25 -1.38
N LEU A 36 -0.89 12.81 -2.59
CA LEU A 36 -2.20 12.94 -3.25
C LEU A 36 -2.90 11.58 -3.46
N VAL A 37 -2.14 10.55 -3.86
CA VAL A 37 -2.70 9.19 -3.99
C VAL A 37 -3.17 8.68 -2.62
N VAL A 38 -2.37 8.84 -1.57
CA VAL A 38 -2.76 8.44 -0.21
C VAL A 38 -4.00 9.20 0.26
N ASP A 39 -4.06 10.50 0.01
CA ASP A 39 -5.20 11.35 0.38
C ASP A 39 -6.47 11.00 -0.42
N SER A 40 -6.32 10.48 -1.65
CA SER A 40 -7.44 10.00 -2.46
C SER A 40 -7.92 8.58 -2.10
N LEU A 41 -7.16 7.85 -1.27
CA LEU A 41 -7.53 6.51 -0.82
C LEU A 41 -8.44 6.62 0.41
N ASP A 42 -9.75 6.59 0.18
CA ASP A 42 -10.75 6.52 1.25
C ASP A 42 -10.88 5.09 1.80
N PHE A 43 -9.92 4.68 2.65
CA PHE A 43 -9.93 3.36 3.31
C PHE A 43 -11.15 3.14 4.23
N ILE A 44 -11.84 4.21 4.62
CA ILE A 44 -12.95 4.19 5.59
C ILE A 44 -14.21 3.50 5.02
N TYR A 45 -14.36 3.43 3.69
CA TYR A 45 -15.56 2.85 3.05
C TYR A 45 -15.32 1.51 2.36
N LEU A 46 -14.12 0.92 2.49
CA LEU A 46 -13.81 -0.35 1.85
C LEU A 46 -14.24 -1.51 2.76
N GLN A 47 -15.52 -1.88 2.70
CA GLN A 47 -15.99 -3.17 3.20
C GLN A 47 -15.81 -4.22 2.10
N ILE A 48 -15.18 -5.32 2.46
CA ILE A 48 -14.74 -6.40 1.58
C ILE A 48 -15.48 -7.68 2.01
N GLY A 49 -15.83 -8.55 1.06
CA GLY A 49 -16.55 -9.80 1.30
C GLY A 49 -18.07 -9.67 1.24
N GLY A 50 -18.77 -10.69 1.76
CA GLY A 50 -20.23 -10.87 1.66
C GLY A 50 -20.60 -12.26 1.15
N ASN A 51 -21.90 -12.50 0.94
CA ASN A 51 -22.40 -13.86 0.70
C ASN A 51 -21.79 -14.54 -0.51
N GLY A 52 -21.07 -15.64 -0.25
CA GLY A 52 -20.38 -16.43 -1.27
C GLY A 52 -19.04 -15.84 -1.73
N VAL A 53 -18.53 -14.78 -1.08
CA VAL A 53 -17.24 -14.16 -1.40
C VAL A 53 -16.17 -14.67 -0.44
N VAL A 54 -15.17 -15.36 -0.98
CA VAL A 54 -14.00 -15.79 -0.20
C VAL A 54 -12.97 -14.66 -0.21
N VAL A 55 -12.56 -14.24 0.98
CA VAL A 55 -11.47 -13.26 1.17
C VAL A 55 -10.24 -13.98 1.69
N GLU A 56 -9.12 -13.81 0.99
CA GLU A 56 -7.80 -14.27 1.42
C GLU A 56 -7.12 -13.15 2.20
N ILE A 57 -6.60 -13.46 3.38
CA ILE A 57 -5.91 -12.52 4.26
C ILE A 57 -4.44 -12.94 4.32
N ASP A 58 -3.53 -12.02 4.03
CA ASP A 58 -2.10 -12.20 4.12
C ASP A 58 -1.43 -11.14 5.00
N GLU A 59 -0.38 -11.54 5.71
CA GLU A 59 0.43 -10.70 6.58
C GLU A 59 1.85 -10.58 6.05
N THR A 60 2.25 -9.37 5.65
CA THR A 60 3.61 -9.12 5.18
C THR A 60 4.27 -8.00 5.98
N LYS A 61 5.50 -8.24 6.46
CA LYS A 61 6.34 -7.20 7.06
C LYS A 61 7.22 -6.56 5.98
N ILE A 62 6.93 -5.30 5.64
CA ILE A 62 7.69 -4.56 4.65
C ILE A 62 8.62 -3.59 5.36
N GLY A 63 9.93 -3.74 5.15
CA GLY A 63 10.89 -2.74 5.61
C GLY A 63 12.09 -2.64 4.71
N ASN A 64 12.71 -1.47 4.75
CA ASN A 64 13.89 -1.17 3.96
C ASN A 64 15.15 -1.41 4.79
N ASN A 65 16.08 -2.19 4.25
CA ASN A 65 17.43 -2.26 4.78
C ASN A 65 18.24 -1.08 4.26
N LYS A 66 18.20 0.04 4.99
CA LYS A 66 19.10 1.16 4.70
C LYS A 66 20.51 0.76 5.19
N HIS A 67 21.38 0.38 4.26
CA HIS A 67 22.82 0.09 4.46
C HIS A 67 23.25 -1.30 4.97
N TYR A 68 22.65 -2.41 4.50
CA TYR A 68 23.17 -3.79 4.72
C TYR A 68 23.61 -4.11 6.17
N MET A 69 23.01 -3.46 7.16
CA MET A 69 23.36 -3.65 8.57
C MET A 69 22.63 -4.89 9.08
N LYS A 70 23.33 -5.80 9.75
CA LYS A 70 22.88 -7.16 10.16
C LYS A 70 21.72 -7.21 11.18
N ASN A 71 20.94 -6.13 11.35
CA ASN A 71 19.84 -6.06 12.32
C ASN A 71 18.47 -6.24 11.65
N PRO A 72 17.49 -6.82 12.37
CA PRO A 72 16.17 -7.13 11.83
C PRO A 72 15.46 -5.89 11.31
N ILE A 73 14.79 -6.10 10.18
CA ILE A 73 14.05 -5.16 9.36
C ILE A 73 13.21 -4.22 10.26
N ASN A 74 13.61 -2.94 10.37
CA ASN A 74 12.78 -1.87 10.92
C ASN A 74 11.71 -1.54 9.86
N GLY A 75 10.68 -2.38 9.80
CA GLY A 75 9.64 -2.39 8.79
C GLY A 75 8.26 -2.22 9.40
N ALA A 76 7.34 -1.69 8.61
CA ALA A 76 5.94 -1.64 8.94
C ALA A 76 5.30 -3.01 8.69
N TRP A 77 4.36 -3.38 9.56
CA TRP A 77 3.47 -4.50 9.29
C TRP A 77 2.40 -4.06 8.30
N THR A 78 2.00 -5.00 7.45
CA THR A 78 0.93 -4.73 6.50
C THR A 78 0.06 -5.96 6.36
N HIS A 79 -1.24 -5.76 6.57
CA HIS A 79 -2.25 -6.75 6.23
C HIS A 79 -2.76 -6.46 4.84
N GLY A 80 -2.69 -7.46 3.97
CA GLY A 80 -3.35 -7.50 2.69
C GLY A 80 -4.60 -8.36 2.78
N CYS A 81 -5.75 -7.83 2.39
CA CYS A 81 -6.97 -8.62 2.21
C CYS A 81 -7.34 -8.59 0.73
N VAL A 82 -7.55 -9.75 0.10
CA VAL A 82 -7.92 -9.86 -1.33
C VAL A 82 -9.17 -10.71 -1.49
N GLU A 83 -10.18 -10.16 -2.17
CA GLU A 83 -11.33 -10.95 -2.62
C GLU A 83 -10.93 -11.87 -3.76
N ARG A 84 -11.42 -13.10 -3.70
CA ARG A 84 -11.36 -14.05 -4.81
C ARG A 84 -12.45 -13.75 -5.86
N THR A 85 -12.53 -12.49 -6.27
CA THR A 85 -13.43 -11.94 -7.30
C THR A 85 -12.61 -11.29 -8.40
N ASP A 86 -13.23 -11.02 -9.55
CA ASP A 86 -12.55 -10.35 -10.67
C ASP A 86 -12.14 -8.90 -10.35
N GLU A 87 -12.82 -8.26 -9.38
CA GLU A 87 -12.55 -6.89 -8.96
C GLU A 87 -11.30 -6.74 -8.08
N ARG A 88 -10.81 -7.84 -7.46
CA ARG A 88 -9.58 -7.91 -6.64
C ARG A 88 -9.32 -6.66 -5.79
N ARG A 89 -10.12 -6.47 -4.74
CA ARG A 89 -9.93 -5.36 -3.79
C ARG A 89 -8.77 -5.69 -2.85
N VAL A 90 -7.90 -4.71 -2.56
CA VAL A 90 -6.75 -4.88 -1.67
C VAL A 90 -6.76 -3.81 -0.58
N PHE A 91 -6.67 -4.21 0.69
CA PHE A 91 -6.53 -3.30 1.84
C PHE A 91 -5.10 -3.32 2.37
N LEU A 92 -4.50 -2.18 2.77
CA LEU A 92 -3.16 -2.14 3.41
C LEU A 92 -3.00 -0.97 4.38
N VAL A 93 -2.77 -1.29 5.66
CA VAL A 93 -1.74 -0.77 6.59
C VAL A 93 -2.18 -1.14 8.00
N VAL A 94 -1.30 -1.77 8.78
CA VAL A 94 -1.59 -2.10 10.18
C VAL A 94 -0.55 -1.45 11.08
N PRO A 95 -0.98 -0.68 12.10
CA PRO A 95 -0.04 0.00 12.99
C PRO A 95 0.72 -0.97 13.89
N ASP A 96 0.10 -2.09 14.30
CA ASP A 96 0.73 -3.10 15.15
C ASP A 96 0.13 -4.50 14.95
N ARG A 97 0.93 -5.56 15.14
CA ARG A 97 0.56 -6.98 14.96
C ARG A 97 -0.11 -7.58 16.20
N THR A 98 -0.81 -6.76 17.00
CA THR A 98 -1.52 -7.30 18.17
C THR A 98 -2.81 -7.96 17.73
N GLU A 99 -3.15 -9.10 18.33
CA GLU A 99 -4.40 -9.81 18.05
C GLU A 99 -5.62 -8.89 18.11
N ALA A 100 -5.65 -7.99 19.10
CA ALA A 100 -6.70 -7.00 19.24
C ALA A 100 -6.83 -6.09 18.01
N THR A 101 -5.70 -5.54 17.52
CA THR A 101 -5.68 -4.69 16.31
C THR A 101 -6.13 -5.48 15.07
N LEU A 102 -5.73 -6.74 14.94
CA LEU A 102 -6.08 -7.55 13.77
C LEU A 102 -7.55 -7.94 13.75
N LEU A 103 -8.08 -8.37 14.90
CA LEU A 103 -9.49 -8.70 15.04
C LEU A 103 -10.39 -7.48 14.83
N ASP A 104 -9.95 -6.30 15.29
CA ASP A 104 -10.67 -5.05 15.07
C ASP A 104 -10.77 -4.74 13.56
N ILE A 105 -9.64 -4.77 12.84
CA ILE A 105 -9.60 -4.55 11.39
C ILE A 105 -10.47 -5.55 10.64
N ILE A 106 -10.39 -6.85 10.98
CA ILE A 106 -11.21 -7.89 10.37
C ILE A 106 -12.70 -7.59 10.58
N ARG A 107 -13.11 -7.23 11.80
CA ARG A 107 -14.53 -6.95 12.12
C ARG A 107 -15.05 -5.67 11.47
N THR A 108 -14.22 -4.65 11.35
CA THR A 108 -14.62 -3.37 10.73
C THR A 108 -14.77 -3.52 9.22
N HIS A 109 -13.90 -4.29 8.57
CA HIS A 109 -13.76 -4.26 7.11
C HIS A 109 -14.26 -5.52 6.41
N LEU A 110 -14.49 -6.65 7.09
CA LEU A 110 -15.03 -7.86 6.48
C LEU A 110 -16.51 -8.02 6.79
N SER A 111 -17.33 -8.08 5.74
CA SER A 111 -18.73 -8.47 5.88
C SER A 111 -18.79 -9.97 6.19
N GLN A 112 -19.35 -10.34 7.34
CA GLN A 112 -19.59 -11.73 7.70
C GLN A 112 -21.01 -12.13 7.31
N ASP A 113 -21.14 -13.30 6.70
CA ASP A 113 -22.44 -13.90 6.45
C ASP A 113 -23.08 -14.32 7.79
N VAL A 114 -24.32 -13.87 8.00
CA VAL A 114 -25.18 -14.29 9.13
C VAL A 114 -25.89 -15.59 8.79
#